data_AF-A0A257N5U6-F1
#
_entry.id   AF-A0A257N5U6-F1
#
_cell.length_a   1.000
_cell.length_b   1.000
_cell.length_c   1.000
_cell.angle_alpha   90.00
_cell.angle_beta   90.00
_cell.angle_gamma   90.00
#
_symmetry.space_group_name_H-M   'P 1'
#
loop_
_entity.id
_entity.type
_entity.pdbx_description
1 polymer ?
#
loop_
_entity_poly.entity_id
_entity_poly.type
_entity_poly.pdbx_seq_one_letter_code
_entity_poly.pdbx_strand_id
1 'polypeptide(L)'
;MPQSNIMPGFRPAIGLTLVYLALIVLIPLSAMLLKSMQLSLDEYWAILSNRRVQDSFSVSFGAALIAAAVAAVFGFIIAWTLVRYTFPGKRLVDALIDLPFALPTAVAGIVLATIYEPQGWIGKLLMDNFGVQIAYTPKGIVVALIFIGLPFVVRTIEPVLQELDTATEEAAASLG
;
A
#
# COMPACT_ATOMS: atom_id res chain seq x y z
N MET A 1 -43.25 -16.75 5.89
CA MET A 1 -42.63 -17.63 4.89
C MET A 1 -41.27 -18.06 5.43
N PRO A 2 -41.01 -19.36 5.64
CA PRO A 2 -39.75 -19.81 6.22
C PRO A 2 -38.64 -19.62 5.18
N GLN A 3 -37.57 -18.92 5.56
CA GLN A 3 -36.37 -18.77 4.74
C GLN A 3 -35.80 -20.17 4.49
N SER A 4 -35.89 -20.61 3.24
CA SER A 4 -35.21 -21.81 2.77
C SER A 4 -33.71 -21.59 2.96
N ASN A 5 -33.06 -22.47 3.72
CA ASN A 5 -31.60 -22.60 3.71
C ASN A 5 -31.20 -22.96 2.27
N ILE A 6 -30.78 -21.96 1.48
CA ILE A 6 -30.49 -22.08 0.04
C ILE A 6 -29.31 -23.04 -0.22
N MET A 7 -28.56 -23.42 0.82
CA MET A 7 -27.52 -24.45 0.76
C MET A 7 -27.60 -25.38 2.00
N PRO A 8 -27.93 -26.67 1.85
CA PRO A 8 -27.82 -27.62 2.96
C PRO A 8 -26.36 -27.69 3.43
N GLY A 9 -26.12 -27.54 4.74
CA GLY A 9 -24.77 -27.55 5.30
C GLY A 9 -24.02 -26.20 5.28
N PHE A 10 -24.66 -25.09 4.90
CA PHE A 10 -24.03 -23.76 4.86
C PHE A 10 -23.39 -23.34 6.20
N ARG A 11 -24.13 -23.48 7.31
CA ARG A 11 -23.66 -23.08 8.65
C ARG A 11 -22.43 -23.87 9.12
N PRO A 12 -22.39 -25.22 9.06
CA PRO A 12 -21.18 -25.96 9.40
C PRO A 12 -20.04 -25.73 8.41
N ALA A 13 -20.31 -25.57 7.11
CA ALA A 13 -19.27 -25.25 6.13
C ALA A 13 -18.61 -23.90 6.39
N ILE A 14 -19.40 -22.86 6.67
CA ILE A 14 -18.87 -21.55 7.08
C ILE A 14 -18.10 -21.65 8.39
N GLY A 15 -18.64 -22.35 9.39
CA GLY A 15 -17.96 -22.55 10.66
C GLY A 15 -16.59 -23.19 10.49
N LEU A 16 -16.51 -24.26 9.69
CA LEU A 16 -15.25 -24.92 9.37
C LEU A 16 -14.28 -24.00 8.62
N THR A 17 -14.75 -23.29 7.59
CA THR A 17 -13.91 -22.36 6.82
C THR A 17 -13.37 -21.23 7.68
N LEU A 18 -14.21 -20.62 8.53
CA LEU A 18 -13.79 -19.55 9.43
C LEU A 18 -12.79 -20.06 10.47
N VAL A 19 -13.02 -21.23 11.07
CA VAL A 19 -12.08 -21.85 12.02
C VAL A 19 -10.77 -22.16 11.32
N TYR A 20 -10.79 -22.73 10.13
CA TYR A 20 -9.60 -23.06 9.37
C TYR A 20 -8.77 -21.81 9.02
N LEU A 21 -9.40 -20.77 8.48
CA LEU A 21 -8.73 -19.49 8.19
C LEU A 21 -8.20 -18.83 9.46
N ALA A 22 -8.98 -18.88 10.55
CA ALA A 22 -8.54 -18.36 11.84
C ALA A 22 -7.31 -19.12 12.34
N LEU A 23 -7.26 -20.45 12.25
CA LEU A 23 -6.10 -21.23 12.66
C LEU A 23 -4.86 -20.91 11.82
N ILE A 24 -4.99 -20.76 10.49
CA ILE A 24 -3.88 -20.39 9.60
C ILE A 24 -3.23 -19.07 10.03
N VAL A 25 -4.02 -18.09 10.47
CA VAL A 25 -3.51 -16.77 10.87
C VAL A 25 -3.10 -16.76 12.35
N LEU A 26 -3.91 -17.32 13.23
CA LEU A 26 -3.71 -17.24 14.67
C LEU A 26 -2.59 -18.13 15.16
N ILE A 27 -2.33 -19.30 14.56
CA ILE A 27 -1.22 -20.18 14.96
C ILE A 27 0.14 -19.46 14.84
N PRO A 28 0.55 -18.91 13.68
CA PRO A 28 1.84 -18.24 13.56
C PRO A 28 1.91 -16.96 14.41
N LEU A 29 0.83 -16.18 14.50
CA LEU A 29 0.81 -14.99 15.37
C LEU A 29 0.95 -15.35 16.86
N SER A 30 0.25 -16.39 17.30
CA SER A 30 0.36 -16.89 18.69
C SER A 30 1.75 -17.45 18.95
N ALA A 31 2.34 -18.18 18.00
CA ALA A 31 3.70 -18.69 18.12
C ALA A 31 4.73 -17.56 18.26
N MET A 32 4.60 -16.47 17.47
CA MET A 32 5.43 -15.28 17.61
C MET A 32 5.28 -14.63 18.98
N LEU A 33 4.04 -14.50 19.48
CA LEU A 33 3.77 -13.92 20.79
C LEU A 33 4.35 -14.76 21.92
N LEU A 34 4.11 -16.08 21.90
CA LEU A 34 4.65 -17.02 22.89
C LEU A 34 6.17 -17.04 22.88
N LYS A 35 6.80 -16.89 21.71
CA LYS A 35 8.25 -16.78 21.60
C LYS A 35 8.77 -15.48 22.19
N SER A 36 8.06 -14.39 21.98
CA SER A 36 8.37 -13.08 22.57
C SER A 36 8.33 -13.18 24.10
N MET A 37 7.29 -13.78 24.69
CA MET A 37 7.13 -13.93 26.15
C MET A 37 8.21 -14.76 26.85
N GLN A 38 9.06 -15.48 26.10
CA GLN A 38 10.21 -16.19 26.66
C GLN A 38 11.39 -15.27 27.00
N LEU A 39 11.38 -14.03 26.49
CA LEU A 39 12.43 -13.04 26.73
C LEU A 39 12.28 -12.41 28.11
N SER A 40 13.39 -12.26 28.81
CA SER A 40 13.48 -11.47 30.04
C SER A 40 13.36 -9.97 29.76
N LEU A 41 13.04 -9.18 30.78
CA LEU A 41 12.94 -7.72 30.66
C LEU A 41 14.26 -7.08 30.19
N ASP A 42 15.39 -7.63 30.62
CA ASP A 42 16.72 -7.15 30.24
C ASP A 42 17.02 -7.44 28.76
N GLU A 43 16.64 -8.61 28.25
CA GLU A 43 16.77 -8.96 26.84
C GLU A 43 15.88 -8.09 25.95
N TYR A 44 14.64 -7.82 26.38
CA TYR A 44 13.75 -6.88 25.70
C TYR A 44 14.36 -5.48 25.63
N TRP A 45 14.88 -4.99 26.76
CA TRP A 45 15.52 -3.68 26.81
C TRP A 45 16.76 -3.64 25.92
N ALA A 46 17.58 -4.70 25.90
CA ALA A 46 18.74 -4.80 25.02
C ALA A 46 18.37 -4.78 23.53
N ILE A 47 17.26 -5.41 23.14
CA ILE A 47 16.75 -5.38 21.76
C ILE A 47 16.25 -3.98 21.39
N LEU A 48 15.45 -3.36 22.25
CA LEU A 48 14.85 -2.04 21.98
C LEU A 48 15.88 -0.91 22.03
N SER A 49 16.89 -1.01 22.89
CA SER A 49 18.01 -0.06 22.95
C SER A 49 19.04 -0.27 21.84
N ASN A 50 18.92 -1.35 21.05
CA ASN A 50 19.81 -1.60 19.94
C ASN A 50 19.64 -0.53 18.85
N ARG A 51 20.72 0.19 18.56
CA ARG A 51 20.72 1.26 17.56
C ARG A 51 20.26 0.80 16.18
N ARG A 52 20.59 -0.42 15.76
CA ARG A 52 20.14 -0.96 14.48
C ARG A 52 18.62 -1.13 14.44
N VAL A 53 18.01 -1.59 15.53
CA VAL A 53 16.54 -1.75 15.63
C VAL A 53 15.85 -0.38 15.57
N GLN A 54 16.39 0.59 16.30
CA GLN A 54 15.87 1.97 16.29
C GLN A 54 16.01 2.63 14.91
N ASP A 55 17.16 2.49 14.26
CA ASP A 55 17.40 3.02 12.92
C ASP A 55 16.45 2.36 11.90
N SER A 56 16.21 1.05 12.01
CA SER A 56 15.22 0.34 11.19
C SER A 56 13.81 0.88 11.40
N PHE A 57 13.38 1.10 12.65
CA PHE A 57 12.07 1.71 12.90
C PHE A 57 11.97 3.13 12.35
N SER A 58 13.00 3.96 12.53
CA SER A 58 13.01 5.32 12.00
C SER A 58 12.88 5.34 10.48
N VAL A 59 13.58 4.45 9.78
CA VAL A 59 13.48 4.33 8.33
C VAL A 59 12.12 3.79 7.93
N SER A 60 11.62 2.73 8.57
CA SER A 60 10.32 2.13 8.24
C SER A 60 9.16 3.11 8.42
N PHE A 61 9.02 3.69 9.62
CA PHE A 61 7.94 4.64 9.90
C PHE A 61 8.13 5.95 9.13
N GLY A 62 9.34 6.48 9.07
CA GLY A 62 9.62 7.73 8.36
C GLY A 62 9.36 7.61 6.86
N ALA A 63 9.89 6.56 6.22
CA ALA A 63 9.68 6.35 4.79
C ALA A 63 8.22 6.04 4.46
N ALA A 64 7.54 5.22 5.28
CA ALA A 64 6.13 4.90 5.08
C ALA A 64 5.23 6.12 5.25
N LEU A 65 5.50 6.98 6.24
CA LEU A 65 4.72 8.21 6.45
C LEU A 65 4.85 9.18 5.26
N ILE A 66 6.08 9.40 4.78
CA ILE A 66 6.33 10.26 3.62
C ILE A 66 5.65 9.67 2.38
N ALA A 67 5.83 8.37 2.14
CA ALA A 67 5.23 7.69 1.00
C ALA A 67 3.70 7.72 1.05
N ALA A 68 3.10 7.50 2.22
CA ALA A 68 1.66 7.56 2.41
C ALA A 68 1.11 8.97 2.20
N ALA A 69 1.79 10.02 2.69
CA ALA A 69 1.37 11.40 2.46
C ALA A 69 1.41 11.76 0.97
N VAL A 70 2.49 11.40 0.28
CA VAL A 70 2.62 11.61 -1.17
C VAL A 70 1.56 10.81 -1.93
N ALA A 71 1.42 9.53 -1.63
CA ALA A 71 0.42 8.66 -2.27
C ALA A 71 -1.01 9.14 -2.00
N ALA A 72 -1.31 9.66 -0.80
CA ALA A 72 -2.62 10.22 -0.47
C ALA A 72 -2.96 11.42 -1.35
N VAL A 73 -2.03 12.38 -1.47
CA VAL A 73 -2.25 13.60 -2.28
C VAL A 73 -2.38 13.25 -3.77
N PHE A 74 -1.40 12.55 -4.33
CA PHE A 74 -1.41 12.25 -5.76
C PHE A 74 -2.46 11.20 -6.12
N GLY A 75 -2.67 10.19 -5.27
CA GLY A 75 -3.70 9.18 -5.45
C GLY A 75 -5.10 9.79 -5.40
N PHE A 76 -5.36 10.76 -4.52
CA PHE A 76 -6.61 11.51 -4.52
C PHE A 76 -6.81 12.28 -5.84
N ILE A 77 -5.80 13.01 -6.32
CA ILE A 77 -5.88 13.75 -7.60
C ILE A 77 -6.18 12.80 -8.76
N ILE A 78 -5.51 11.65 -8.80
CA ILE A 78 -5.72 10.63 -9.83
C ILE A 78 -7.15 10.07 -9.75
N ALA A 79 -7.59 9.64 -8.56
CA ALA A 79 -8.94 9.12 -8.34
C ALA A 79 -10.01 10.15 -8.74
N TRP A 80 -9.84 11.40 -8.33
CA TRP A 80 -10.73 12.50 -8.72
C TRP A 80 -10.80 12.66 -10.24
N THR A 81 -9.63 12.66 -10.90
CA THR A 81 -9.54 12.78 -12.35
C THR A 81 -10.23 11.62 -13.06
N LEU A 82 -10.02 10.40 -12.58
CA LEU A 82 -10.64 9.20 -13.13
C LEU A 82 -12.14 9.12 -12.87
N VAL A 83 -12.65 9.63 -11.75
CA VAL A 83 -14.09 9.60 -11.49
C VAL A 83 -14.81 10.73 -12.24
N ARG A 84 -14.29 11.96 -12.19
CA ARG A 84 -15.01 13.15 -12.68
C ARG A 84 -14.80 13.47 -14.16
N TYR A 85 -13.72 13.01 -14.79
CA TYR A 85 -13.42 13.35 -16.19
C TYR A 85 -13.46 12.15 -17.14
N THR A 86 -13.82 12.43 -18.39
CA THR A 86 -13.76 11.48 -19.51
C THR A 86 -12.76 11.98 -20.54
N PHE A 87 -11.72 11.18 -20.82
CA PHE A 87 -10.66 11.52 -21.76
C PHE A 87 -10.17 10.27 -22.52
N PRO A 88 -9.62 10.43 -23.74
CA PRO A 88 -9.06 9.31 -24.49
C PRO A 88 -7.90 8.67 -23.72
N GLY A 89 -7.89 7.34 -23.61
CA GLY A 89 -6.85 6.61 -22.87
C GLY A 89 -7.11 6.42 -21.37
N LYS A 90 -8.23 6.89 -20.82
CA LYS A 90 -8.63 6.68 -19.41
C LYS A 90 -8.47 5.23 -18.93
N ARG A 91 -8.90 4.25 -19.73
CA ARG A 91 -8.77 2.83 -19.41
C ARG A 91 -7.33 2.34 -19.32
N LEU A 92 -6.42 2.92 -20.12
CA LEU A 92 -5.00 2.57 -20.05
C LEU A 92 -4.38 3.13 -18.76
N VAL A 93 -4.69 4.37 -18.41
CA VAL A 93 -4.24 4.98 -17.15
C VAL A 93 -4.74 4.18 -15.95
N ASP A 94 -6.02 3.82 -15.95
CA ASP A 94 -6.66 2.97 -14.94
C ASP A 94 -5.94 1.62 -14.78
N ALA A 95 -5.61 0.95 -15.90
CA ALA A 95 -4.86 -0.30 -15.87
C ALA A 95 -3.39 -0.13 -15.42
N LEU A 96 -2.73 0.99 -15.75
CA LEU A 96 -1.37 1.28 -15.32
C LEU A 96 -1.28 1.52 -13.81
N ILE A 97 -2.34 2.05 -13.20
CA ILE A 97 -2.41 2.21 -11.74
C ILE A 97 -2.43 0.86 -11.05
N ASP A 98 -3.10 -0.15 -11.60
CA ASP A 98 -3.13 -1.50 -11.01
C ASP A 98 -1.89 -2.35 -11.33
N LEU A 99 -0.98 -1.83 -12.17
CA LEU A 99 0.26 -2.51 -12.54
C LEU A 99 1.05 -3.07 -11.33
N PRO A 100 1.19 -2.34 -10.20
CA PRO A 100 1.92 -2.85 -9.03
C PRO A 100 1.31 -4.14 -8.46
N PHE A 101 0.00 -4.37 -8.60
CA PHE A 101 -0.68 -5.58 -8.12
C PHE A 101 -0.53 -6.76 -9.08
N ALA A 102 -0.36 -6.47 -10.37
CA ALA A 102 -0.12 -7.49 -11.39
C ALA A 102 1.33 -8.01 -11.35
N LEU A 103 2.27 -7.22 -10.82
CA LEU A 103 3.68 -7.58 -10.77
C LEU A 103 4.00 -8.46 -9.55
N PRO A 104 4.82 -9.52 -9.73
CA PRO A 104 5.45 -10.17 -8.60
C PRO A 104 6.28 -9.16 -7.80
N THR A 105 6.21 -9.19 -6.47
CA THR A 105 6.88 -8.23 -5.59
C THR A 105 8.39 -8.14 -5.83
N ALA A 106 9.04 -9.28 -6.05
CA ALA A 106 10.46 -9.35 -6.38
C ALA A 106 10.78 -8.67 -7.72
N VAL A 107 9.90 -8.84 -8.72
CA VAL A 107 10.07 -8.23 -10.05
C VAL A 107 9.94 -6.71 -9.95
N ALA A 108 8.93 -6.21 -9.23
CA ALA A 108 8.77 -4.78 -8.98
C ALA A 108 10.01 -4.17 -8.29
N GLY A 109 10.55 -4.87 -7.28
CA GLY A 109 11.76 -4.45 -6.58
C GLY A 109 12.99 -4.35 -7.51
N ILE A 110 13.25 -5.38 -8.32
CA ILE A 110 14.38 -5.38 -9.26
C ILE A 110 14.22 -4.29 -10.32
N VAL A 111 13.03 -4.15 -10.92
CA VAL A 111 12.77 -3.13 -11.95
C VAL A 111 13.00 -1.72 -11.40
N LEU A 112 12.48 -1.41 -10.21
CA LEU A 112 12.72 -0.13 -9.56
C LEU A 112 14.20 0.07 -9.26
N ALA A 113 14.89 -0.94 -8.74
CA ALA A 113 16.33 -0.84 -8.48
C ALA A 113 17.12 -0.55 -9.76
N THR A 114 16.86 -1.27 -10.85
CA THR A 114 17.55 -1.09 -12.15
C THR A 114 17.26 0.27 -12.78
N ILE A 115 16.03 0.78 -12.67
CA ILE A 115 15.68 2.08 -13.25
C ILE A 115 16.33 3.24 -12.48
N TYR A 116 16.40 3.12 -11.15
CA TYR A 116 16.90 4.16 -10.26
C TYR A 116 18.38 4.01 -9.87
N GLU A 117 19.07 2.98 -10.35
CA GLU A 117 20.51 2.84 -10.12
C GLU A 117 21.30 3.97 -10.81
N PRO A 118 22.50 4.30 -10.34
CA PRO A 118 23.33 5.38 -10.90
C PRO A 118 23.53 5.33 -12.43
N GLN A 119 23.54 4.13 -13.02
CA GLN A 119 23.66 3.91 -14.48
C GLN A 119 22.31 3.66 -15.17
N GLY A 120 21.24 3.52 -14.39
CA GLY A 120 19.88 3.32 -14.86
C GLY A 120 19.31 4.57 -15.52
N TRP A 121 18.25 4.39 -16.30
CA TRP A 121 17.71 5.48 -17.13
C TRP A 121 17.28 6.71 -16.31
N ILE A 122 16.58 6.51 -15.20
CA ILE A 122 16.15 7.61 -14.32
C ILE A 122 17.26 7.97 -13.33
N GLY A 123 17.95 6.99 -12.76
CA GLY A 123 19.01 7.26 -11.78
C GLY A 123 20.16 8.07 -12.36
N LYS A 124 20.56 7.81 -13.62
CA LYS A 124 21.55 8.61 -14.33
C LYS A 124 21.09 10.06 -14.51
N LEU A 125 19.86 10.28 -14.98
CA LEU A 125 19.30 11.62 -15.16
C LEU A 125 19.32 12.43 -13.85
N LEU A 126 18.95 11.78 -12.74
CA LEU A 126 18.92 12.42 -11.43
C LEU A 126 20.31 12.70 -10.88
N MET A 127 21.27 11.82 -11.16
CA MET A 127 22.64 11.99 -10.70
C MET A 127 23.39 13.05 -11.51
N ASP A 128 23.25 13.05 -12.85
CA ASP A 128 23.90 14.00 -13.74
C ASP A 128 23.37 15.43 -13.53
N ASN A 129 22.06 15.60 -13.31
CA ASN A 129 21.44 16.92 -13.20
C ASN A 129 21.34 17.45 -11.76
N PHE A 130 21.17 16.57 -10.78
CA PHE A 130 20.89 16.96 -9.39
C PHE A 130 21.85 16.35 -8.37
N GLY A 131 22.76 15.45 -8.77
CA GLY A 131 23.67 14.76 -7.86
C GLY A 131 22.96 13.85 -6.86
N VAL A 132 21.72 13.42 -7.14
CA VAL A 132 20.90 12.65 -6.21
C VAL A 132 20.90 11.17 -6.58
N GLN A 133 21.42 10.33 -5.67
CA GLN A 133 21.27 8.88 -5.74
C GLN A 133 19.98 8.42 -5.07
N ILE A 134 19.19 7.59 -5.77
CA ILE A 134 17.95 7.01 -5.25
C ILE A 134 18.12 5.53 -4.90
N ALA A 135 18.66 4.71 -5.80
CA ALA A 135 18.83 3.29 -5.52
C ALA A 135 19.73 3.03 -4.32
N TYR A 136 19.36 2.03 -3.52
CA TYR A 136 20.05 1.61 -2.30
C TYR A 136 20.13 2.69 -1.21
N THR A 137 19.20 3.64 -1.20
CA THR A 137 19.08 4.68 -0.17
C THR A 137 17.68 4.71 0.44
N PRO A 138 17.47 5.36 1.61
CA PRO A 138 16.13 5.56 2.18
C PRO A 138 15.15 6.27 1.21
N LYS A 139 15.65 7.12 0.30
CA LYS A 139 14.82 7.77 -0.72
C LYS A 139 14.24 6.74 -1.69
N GLY A 140 15.02 5.72 -2.07
CA GLY A 140 14.54 4.62 -2.90
C GLY A 140 13.43 3.80 -2.22
N ILE A 141 13.51 3.63 -0.90
CA ILE A 141 12.43 2.99 -0.12
C ILE A 141 11.14 3.80 -0.24
N VAL A 142 11.21 5.13 -0.08
CA VAL A 142 10.04 6.02 -0.24
C VAL A 142 9.44 5.87 -1.64
N VAL A 143 10.25 5.89 -2.69
CA VAL A 143 9.79 5.72 -4.08
C VAL A 143 9.08 4.37 -4.27
N ALA A 144 9.67 3.28 -3.75
CA ALA A 144 9.06 1.96 -3.83
C ALA A 144 7.73 1.87 -3.07
N LEU A 145 7.65 2.48 -1.89
CA LEU A 145 6.43 2.53 -1.10
C LEU A 145 5.34 3.38 -1.78
N ILE A 146 5.69 4.47 -2.47
CA ILE A 146 4.74 5.25 -3.28
C ILE A 146 4.21 4.40 -4.43
N PHE A 147 5.10 3.70 -5.16
CA PHE A 147 4.71 2.84 -6.28
C PHE A 147 3.71 1.76 -5.85
N ILE A 148 3.93 1.13 -4.69
CA ILE A 148 3.02 0.10 -4.15
C ILE A 148 1.78 0.71 -3.51
N GLY A 149 1.90 1.88 -2.87
CA GLY A 149 0.85 2.52 -2.07
C GLY A 149 -0.19 3.29 -2.88
N LEU A 150 0.21 3.89 -4.00
CA LEU A 150 -0.66 4.71 -4.85
C LEU A 150 -1.94 3.99 -5.30
N PRO A 151 -1.91 2.73 -5.77
CA PRO A 151 -3.12 2.06 -6.23
C PRO A 151 -4.12 1.80 -5.09
N PHE A 152 -3.64 1.53 -3.87
CA PHE A 152 -4.51 1.38 -2.70
C PHE A 152 -5.26 2.67 -2.40
N VAL A 153 -4.59 3.83 -2.47
CA VAL A 153 -5.24 5.12 -2.26
C VAL A 153 -6.31 5.35 -3.32
N VAL A 154 -5.98 5.15 -4.60
CA VAL A 154 -6.91 5.36 -5.72
C VAL A 154 -8.14 4.49 -5.55
N ARG A 155 -7.96 3.17 -5.38
CA ARG A 155 -9.06 2.20 -5.27
C ARG A 155 -9.90 2.35 -4.00
N THR A 156 -9.37 3.00 -2.97
CA THR A 156 -10.14 3.34 -1.76
C THR A 156 -10.99 4.59 -1.96
N ILE A 157 -10.47 5.59 -2.68
CA ILE A 157 -11.13 6.91 -2.85
C ILE A 157 -12.14 6.89 -3.99
N GLU A 158 -11.88 6.18 -5.08
CA GLU A 158 -12.78 6.07 -6.23
C GLU A 158 -14.23 5.74 -5.88
N PRO A 159 -14.55 4.67 -5.12
CA PRO A 159 -15.94 4.34 -4.80
C PRO A 159 -16.60 5.43 -3.96
N VAL A 160 -15.85 6.06 -3.05
CA VAL A 160 -16.36 7.18 -2.23
C VAL A 160 -16.74 8.37 -3.13
N LEU A 161 -15.90 8.72 -4.09
CA LEU A 161 -16.19 9.82 -5.03
C LEU A 161 -17.35 9.49 -5.98
N GLN A 162 -17.51 8.23 -6.37
CA GLN A 162 -18.62 7.78 -7.21
C GLN A 162 -19.97 7.86 -6.47
N GLU A 163 -19.98 7.63 -5.16
CA GLU A 163 -21.19 7.74 -4.32
C GLU A 163 -21.59 9.20 -4.04
N LEU A 164 -20.64 10.14 -4.10
CA LEU A 164 -20.93 11.56 -3.92
C LEU A 164 -21.70 12.14 -5.11
N ASP A 165 -22.87 12.71 -4.82
CA ASP A 165 -23.75 13.33 -5.81
C ASP A 165 -23.10 14.58 -6.42
N THR A 166 -23.00 14.58 -7.76
CA THR A 166 -22.49 15.70 -8.55
C THR A 166 -23.30 16.97 -8.35
N ALA A 167 -24.59 16.88 -8.01
CA ALA A 167 -25.41 18.07 -7.74
C ALA A 167 -24.87 18.91 -6.57
N THR A 168 -24.23 18.28 -5.59
CA THR A 168 -23.60 18.99 -4.46
C THR A 168 -22.39 19.81 -4.93
N GLU A 169 -21.62 19.27 -5.89
CA GLU A 169 -20.48 19.96 -6.50
C GLU A 169 -20.93 21.13 -7.38
N GLU A 170 -21.99 20.94 -8.16
CA GLU A 170 -22.60 21.98 -8.99
C GLU A 170 -23.20 23.12 -8.13
N ALA A 171 -23.83 22.78 -7.00
CA ALA A 171 -24.35 23.75 -6.06
C ALA A 171 -23.22 24.58 -5.42
N ALA A 172 -22.13 23.92 -4.99
CA ALA A 172 -20.94 24.60 -4.47
C ALA A 172 -20.33 25.53 -5.53
N ALA A 173 -20.13 25.04 -6.76
CA ALA A 173 -19.60 25.85 -7.86
C ALA A 173 -20.49 27.07 -8.21
N SER A 174 -21.80 26.96 -8.00
CA SER A 174 -22.75 28.06 -8.23
C SER A 174 -22.72 29.13 -7.14
N LEU A 175 -22.22 28.81 -5.94
CA LEU A 175 -22.16 29.72 -4.79
C LEU A 175 -20.82 30.46 -4.65
N GLY A 176 -19.84 30.15 -5.49
CA GLY A 176 -18.48 30.73 -5.48
C GLY A 176 -17.52 30.00 -4.56
#